data_AF-A0A2P5E5A0-F1
#
_entry.id   AF-A0A2P5E5A0-F1
#
_cell.length_a   1.000
_cell.length_b   1.000
_cell.length_c   1.000
_cell.angle_alpha   90.00
_cell.angle_beta   90.00
_cell.angle_gamma   90.00
#
_symmetry.space_group_name_H-M   'P 1'
#
loop_
_entity.id
_entity.type
_entity.pdbx_description
1 polymer ?
#
loop_
_entity_poly.entity_id
_entity_poly.type
_entity_poly.pdbx_seq_one_letter_code
_entity_poly.pdbx_strand_id
1 'polypeptide(L)'
;MDPLHWHKVAAISGVAAVGLGAYGAHAFKPQNPAYREVWQTASLYHLVHSAALLAAPVTKRPHVFGGLLTAGLLAFSGTCYAVALLEDRKYSTLAPFGGFAFMAAWASLLF
;
A
#
# COMPACT_ATOMS: atom_id res chain seq x y z
N MET A 1 8.62 20.60 6.34
CA MET A 1 7.94 20.49 5.02
C MET A 1 6.47 20.76 5.25
N ASP A 2 5.75 21.29 4.27
CA ASP A 2 4.31 21.56 4.41
C ASP A 2 3.52 20.23 4.53
N PRO A 3 2.84 19.94 5.65
CA PRO A 3 2.06 18.71 5.83
C PRO A 3 1.05 18.43 4.71
N LEU A 4 0.60 19.47 4.00
CA LEU A 4 -0.35 19.34 2.88
C LEU A 4 0.22 18.57 1.69
N HIS A 5 1.54 18.39 1.57
CA HIS A 5 2.12 17.56 0.50
C HIS A 5 1.61 16.12 0.55
N TRP A 6 1.23 15.62 1.73
CA TRP A 6 0.66 14.28 1.88
C TRP A 6 -0.67 14.10 1.17
N HIS A 7 -1.46 15.17 0.95
CA HIS A 7 -2.65 15.09 0.10
C HIS A 7 -2.31 14.68 -1.34
N LYS A 8 -1.19 15.20 -1.87
CA LYS A 8 -0.73 14.86 -3.23
C LYS A 8 -0.30 13.40 -3.30
N VAL A 9 0.43 12.93 -2.28
CA VAL A 9 0.85 11.52 -2.18
C VAL A 9 -0.37 10.61 -2.07
N ALA A 10 -1.33 10.95 -1.20
CA ALA A 10 -2.59 10.22 -1.04
C ALA A 10 -3.41 10.21 -2.34
N ALA A 11 -3.47 11.31 -3.08
CA ALA A 11 -4.17 11.38 -4.37
C ALA A 11 -3.54 10.44 -5.41
N ILE A 12 -2.21 10.49 -5.57
CA ILE A 12 -1.49 9.60 -6.50
C ILE A 12 -1.68 8.14 -6.10
N SER A 13 -1.52 7.84 -4.81
CA SER A 13 -1.71 6.50 -4.27
C SER A 13 -3.15 6.01 -4.44
N GLY A 14 -4.15 6.86 -4.22
CA GLY A 14 -5.56 6.53 -4.42
C GLY A 14 -5.90 6.21 -5.87
N VAL A 15 -5.38 7.00 -6.83
CA VAL A 15 -5.53 6.71 -8.28
C VAL A 15 -4.92 5.35 -8.61
N ALA A 16 -3.71 5.06 -8.11
CA ALA A 16 -3.05 3.79 -8.33
C ALA A 16 -3.80 2.62 -7.67
N ALA A 17 -4.28 2.77 -6.43
CA ALA A 17 -5.00 1.75 -5.68
C ALA A 17 -6.32 1.36 -6.38
N VAL A 18 -7.09 2.36 -6.83
CA VAL A 18 -8.33 2.12 -7.57
C VAL A 18 -8.04 1.48 -8.93
N GLY A 19 -7.04 1.98 -9.67
CA GLY A 19 -6.66 1.44 -10.97
C GLY A 19 -6.19 -0.02 -10.90
N LEU A 20 -5.31 -0.35 -9.96
CA LEU A 20 -4.81 -1.71 -9.74
C LEU A 20 -5.90 -2.62 -9.16
N GLY A 21 -6.80 -2.10 -8.34
CA GLY A 21 -7.97 -2.83 -7.86
C GLY A 21 -8.92 -3.22 -9.01
N ALA A 22 -9.23 -2.27 -9.90
CA ALA A 22 -10.06 -2.52 -11.07
C ALA A 22 -9.39 -3.51 -12.04
N TYR A 23 -8.09 -3.36 -12.29
CA TYR A 23 -7.32 -4.32 -13.08
C TYR A 23 -7.39 -5.73 -12.46
N GLY A 24 -7.20 -5.86 -11.15
CA GLY A 24 -7.30 -7.12 -10.42
C GLY A 24 -8.66 -7.81 -10.53
N ALA A 25 -9.73 -7.01 -10.48
CA ALA A 25 -11.10 -7.52 -10.54
C ALA A 25 -11.50 -8.00 -11.94
N HIS A 26 -11.09 -7.26 -12.98
CA HIS A 26 -11.63 -7.44 -14.34
C HIS A 26 -10.66 -8.03 -15.35
N ALA A 27 -9.36 -7.71 -15.25
CA ALA A 27 -8.37 -8.01 -16.28
C ALA A 27 -7.29 -9.01 -15.85
N PHE A 28 -6.93 -9.04 -14.56
CA PHE A 28 -5.88 -9.90 -14.05
C PHE A 28 -6.31 -11.37 -14.05
N LYS A 29 -5.59 -12.18 -14.84
CA LYS A 29 -5.84 -13.62 -15.02
C LYS A 29 -4.51 -14.38 -14.93
N PRO A 30 -4.04 -14.70 -13.72
CA PRO A 30 -2.80 -15.45 -13.54
C PRO A 30 -2.95 -16.89 -14.07
N GLN A 31 -1.83 -17.51 -14.47
CA GLN A 31 -1.76 -18.92 -14.82
C GLN A 31 -2.06 -19.80 -13.60
N ASN A 32 -1.51 -19.46 -12.43
CA ASN A 32 -1.87 -20.08 -11.17
C ASN A 32 -2.91 -19.20 -10.41
N PRO A 33 -4.15 -19.69 -10.23
CA PRO A 33 -5.22 -18.95 -9.57
C PRO A 33 -4.90 -18.44 -8.15
N ALA A 34 -3.97 -19.08 -7.43
CA ALA A 34 -3.56 -18.66 -6.09
C ALA A 34 -2.98 -17.23 -6.06
N TYR A 35 -2.40 -16.75 -7.17
CA TYR A 35 -1.87 -15.38 -7.25
C TYR A 35 -2.96 -14.32 -7.35
N ARG A 36 -4.22 -14.70 -7.65
CA ARG A 36 -5.35 -13.79 -7.60
C ARG A 36 -5.61 -13.31 -6.17
N GLU A 37 -5.47 -14.19 -5.18
CA GLU A 37 -5.59 -13.83 -3.76
C GLU A 37 -4.45 -12.92 -3.29
N VAL A 38 -3.24 -13.13 -3.81
CA VAL A 38 -2.09 -12.25 -3.55
C VAL A 38 -2.36 -10.85 -4.10
N TRP A 39 -2.88 -10.74 -5.33
CA TRP A 39 -3.27 -9.45 -5.92
C TRP A 39 -4.38 -8.75 -5.12
N GLN A 40 -5.41 -9.51 -4.71
CA GLN A 40 -6.51 -8.98 -3.90
C GLN A 40 -6.01 -8.45 -2.55
N THR A 41 -5.10 -9.19 -1.90
CA THR A 41 -4.44 -8.74 -0.67
C THR A 41 -3.65 -7.46 -0.88
N ALA A 42 -2.84 -7.40 -1.95
CA ALA A 42 -2.09 -6.20 -2.31
C ALA A 42 -3.03 -4.98 -2.48
N SER A 43 -4.14 -5.18 -3.20
CA SER A 43 -5.14 -4.14 -3.50
C SER A 43 -5.91 -3.67 -2.29
N LEU A 44 -6.32 -4.59 -1.42
CA LEU A 44 -6.99 -4.23 -0.17
C LEU A 44 -6.09 -3.33 0.70
N TYR A 45 -4.85 -3.76 0.94
CA TYR A 45 -3.91 -2.99 1.74
C TYR A 45 -3.53 -1.67 1.06
N HIS A 46 -3.39 -1.65 -0.27
CA HIS A 46 -3.10 -0.44 -1.02
C HIS A 46 -4.22 0.59 -0.84
N LEU A 47 -5.48 0.18 -1.04
CA LEU A 47 -6.63 1.06 -0.93
C LEU A 47 -6.83 1.60 0.50
N VAL A 48 -6.81 0.71 1.50
CA VAL A 48 -7.02 1.08 2.91
C VAL A 48 -5.97 2.10 3.37
N HIS A 49 -4.69 1.85 3.07
CA HIS A 49 -3.62 2.73 3.52
C HIS A 49 -3.50 4.00 2.67
N SER A 50 -3.95 3.99 1.40
CA SER A 50 -4.12 5.22 0.62
C SER A 50 -5.20 6.13 1.22
N ALA A 51 -6.34 5.55 1.62
CA ALA A 51 -7.40 6.30 2.29
C ALA A 51 -6.93 6.85 3.64
N ALA A 52 -6.22 6.04 4.44
CA ALA A 52 -5.62 6.50 5.69
C ALA A 52 -4.60 7.64 5.49
N LEU A 53 -3.85 7.63 4.38
CA LEU A 53 -2.85 8.66 4.08
C LEU A 53 -3.46 10.07 3.91
N LEU A 54 -4.75 10.17 3.54
CA LEU A 54 -5.47 11.46 3.51
C LEU A 54 -5.53 12.13 4.89
N ALA A 55 -5.50 11.36 5.97
CA ALA A 55 -5.50 11.89 7.33
C ALA A 55 -4.13 12.44 7.76
N ALA A 56 -3.04 12.11 7.05
CA ALA A 56 -1.69 12.46 7.47
C ALA A 56 -1.49 13.95 7.81
N PRO A 57 -1.97 14.93 7.01
CA PRO A 57 -1.80 16.36 7.29
C PRO A 57 -2.35 16.83 8.63
N VAL A 58 -3.39 16.15 9.17
CA VAL A 58 -4.07 16.53 10.41
C VAL A 58 -3.59 15.74 11.63
N THR A 59 -2.71 14.77 11.45
CA THR A 59 -2.12 14.03 12.57
C THR A 59 -1.10 14.88 13.32
N LYS A 60 -0.80 14.52 14.58
CA LYS A 60 0.21 15.20 15.41
C LYS A 60 1.62 15.12 14.82
N ARG A 61 1.93 14.03 14.10
CA ARG A 61 3.25 13.76 13.48
C ARG A 61 3.07 13.41 12.01
N PRO A 62 2.69 14.38 11.15
CA PRO A 62 2.26 14.13 9.78
C PRO A 62 3.32 13.42 8.94
N HIS A 63 4.60 13.78 9.09
CA HIS A 63 5.68 13.18 8.32
C HIS A 63 6.04 11.76 8.75
N VAL A 64 5.84 11.43 10.04
CA VAL A 64 6.07 10.07 10.54
C VAL A 64 4.95 9.15 10.05
N PHE A 65 3.70 9.54 10.28
CA PHE A 65 2.54 8.76 9.87
C PHE A 65 2.50 8.58 8.34
N GLY A 66 2.59 9.68 7.60
CA GLY A 66 2.56 9.64 6.14
C GLY A 66 3.75 8.88 5.55
N GLY A 67 4.96 9.08 6.08
CA GLY A 67 6.17 8.40 5.61
C GLY A 67 6.10 6.89 5.80
N LEU A 68 5.65 6.45 6.98
CA LEU A 68 5.50 5.02 7.28
C LEU A 68 4.40 4.36 6.44
N LEU A 69 3.27 5.04 6.22
CA LEU A 69 2.23 4.56 5.31
C LEU A 69 2.75 4.42 3.87
N THR A 70 3.43 5.44 3.35
CA THR A 70 4.00 5.39 1.99
C THR A 70 5.07 4.29 1.87
N ALA A 71 5.94 4.14 2.87
CA ALA A 71 6.92 3.05 2.89
C ALA A 71 6.24 1.68 2.90
N GLY A 72 5.20 1.51 3.72
CA GLY A 72 4.40 0.28 3.75
C GLY A 72 3.71 -0.01 2.42
N LEU A 73 3.14 1.00 1.75
CA LEU A 73 2.50 0.85 0.44
C LEU A 73 3.48 0.32 -0.62
N LEU A 74 4.67 0.91 -0.68
CA LEU A 74 5.69 0.50 -1.63
C LEU A 74 6.23 -0.90 -1.31
N ALA A 75 6.60 -1.15 -0.05
CA ALA A 75 7.27 -2.39 0.36
C ALA A 75 6.31 -3.58 0.51
N PHE A 76 5.08 -3.39 0.99
CA PHE A 76 4.09 -4.45 1.15
C PHE A 76 3.25 -4.62 -0.13
N SER A 77 2.44 -3.61 -0.48
CA SER A 77 1.52 -3.74 -1.61
C SER A 77 2.27 -3.84 -2.93
N GLY A 78 3.28 -3.01 -3.16
CA GLY A 78 4.11 -3.07 -4.38
C GLY A 78 4.76 -4.44 -4.58
N THR A 79 5.33 -5.01 -3.52
CA THR A 79 5.90 -6.36 -3.56
C THR A 79 4.85 -7.44 -3.83
N CYS A 80 3.69 -7.38 -3.18
CA CYS A 80 2.62 -8.36 -3.41
C CYS A 80 2.08 -8.28 -4.84
N TYR A 81 1.97 -7.08 -5.44
CA TYR A 81 1.65 -6.93 -6.86
C TYR A 81 2.72 -7.57 -7.75
N ALA A 82 4.02 -7.33 -7.46
CA ALA A 82 5.10 -7.95 -8.22
C ALA A 82 5.08 -9.48 -8.12
N VAL A 83 4.88 -10.03 -6.92
CA VAL A 83 4.73 -11.48 -6.69
C VAL A 83 3.54 -12.04 -7.46
N ALA A 84 2.41 -11.33 -7.49
CA ALA A 84 1.24 -11.75 -8.24
C ALA A 84 1.46 -11.71 -9.75
N LEU A 85 2.10 -10.65 -10.27
CA LEU A 85 2.41 -10.49 -11.71
C LEU A 85 3.42 -11.52 -12.22
N LEU A 86 4.48 -11.74 -11.45
CA LEU A 86 5.57 -12.64 -11.82
C LEU A 86 5.28 -14.10 -11.47
N GLU A 87 4.21 -14.35 -10.70
CA GLU A 87 3.84 -15.66 -10.18
C GLU A 87 4.99 -16.36 -9.45
N ASP A 88 5.81 -15.57 -8.74
CA ASP A 88 6.99 -16.03 -8.03
C ASP A 88 7.10 -15.38 -6.64
N ARG A 89 7.06 -16.21 -5.60
CA ARG A 89 7.15 -15.78 -4.20
C ARG A 89 8.56 -15.36 -3.78
N LYS A 90 9.60 -15.61 -4.58
CA LYS A 90 10.97 -15.17 -4.29
C LYS A 90 11.07 -13.64 -4.11
N TYR A 91 10.19 -12.89 -4.78
CA TYR A 91 10.15 -11.44 -4.65
C TYR A 91 9.51 -10.93 -3.35
N SER A 92 8.94 -11.82 -2.52
CA SER A 92 8.18 -11.43 -1.31
C SER A 92 9.01 -10.89 -0.14
N THR A 93 10.35 -10.87 -0.24
CA THR A 93 11.25 -10.54 0.88
C THR A 93 11.00 -9.16 1.50
N LEU A 94 10.54 -8.19 0.71
CA LEU A 94 10.25 -6.84 1.21
C LEU A 94 8.89 -6.71 1.91
N ALA A 95 7.96 -7.63 1.67
CA ALA A 95 6.60 -7.52 2.19
C ALA A 95 6.53 -7.47 3.73
N PRO A 96 7.24 -8.32 4.50
CA PRO A 96 7.21 -8.24 5.96
C PRO A 96 7.62 -6.87 6.52
N PHE A 97 8.64 -6.25 5.94
CA PHE A 97 9.10 -4.91 6.34
C PHE A 97 8.04 -3.84 6.06
N GLY A 98 7.32 -3.95 4.95
CA GLY A 98 6.17 -3.08 4.67
C GLY A 98 5.03 -3.26 5.67
N GLY A 99 4.76 -4.50 6.10
CA GLY A 99 3.80 -4.79 7.17
C GLY A 99 4.19 -4.13 8.50
N PHE A 100 5.47 -4.20 8.89
CA PHE A 100 5.99 -3.48 10.05
C PHE A 100 5.89 -1.96 9.91
N ALA A 101 6.13 -1.41 8.71
CA ALA A 101 5.94 0.00 8.45
C ALA A 101 4.48 0.43 8.64
N PHE A 102 3.51 -0.36 8.15
CA PHE A 102 2.09 -0.10 8.41
C PHE A 102 1.75 -0.15 9.89
N MET A 103 2.20 -1.19 10.62
CA MET A 103 1.97 -1.28 12.07
C MET A 103 2.57 -0.08 12.81
N ALA A 104 3.79 0.32 12.47
CA ALA A 104 4.45 1.49 13.05
C ALA A 104 3.72 2.80 12.71
N ALA A 105 3.17 2.92 11.50
CA ALA A 105 2.36 4.08 11.11
C ALA A 105 1.15 4.21 12.04
N TRP A 106 0.36 3.15 12.19
CA TRP A 106 -0.80 3.16 13.08
C TRP A 106 -0.41 3.39 14.54
N ALA A 107 0.66 2.75 15.03
CA ALA A 107 1.16 2.96 16.38
C ALA A 107 1.64 4.41 16.62
N SER A 108 2.14 5.09 15.59
CA SER A 108 2.59 6.49 15.70
C SER A 108 1.46 7.45 16.06
N LEU A 109 0.20 7.08 15.82
CA LEU A 109 -0.97 7.88 16.21
C LEU A 109 -1.25 7.87 17.72
N LEU A 110 -0.62 6.97 18.49
CA LEU A 110 -0.76 6.92 19.94
C LEU A 110 -0.04 8.08 20.66
N PHE A 111 0.82 8.85 19.97
CA PHE A 111 1.74 9.81 20.58
C PHE A 111 1.83 11.15 19.85
#